data_AF-A0A178M3T3-F1
#
_entry.id   AF-A0A178M3T3-F1
#
_cell.length_a   1.000
_cell.length_b   1.000
_cell.length_c   1.000
_cell.angle_alpha   90.00
_cell.angle_beta   90.00
_cell.angle_gamma   90.00
#
_symmetry.space_group_name_H-M   'P 1'
#
loop_
_entity.id
_entity.type
_entity.pdbx_description
1 polymer ?
#
loop_
_entity_poly.entity_id
_entity_poly.type
_entity_poly.pdbx_seq_one_letter_code
_entity_poly.pdbx_strand_id
1 'polypeptide(L)'
;MRYVAASALAAALALILVVAIAPRAAAQSGGGYNLTWSTIDGGGATFSTGGAYALGGTIGQADAGALSGGAYTLHGGFWSGAGGMSSLFIPLVQR
;
A
#
# COMPACT_ATOMS: atom_id res chain seq x y z
N MET A 1 -23.83 -4.33 62.58
CA MET A 1 -22.67 -3.58 62.05
C MET A 1 -21.41 -4.44 61.87
N ARG A 2 -20.99 -5.27 62.85
CA ARG A 2 -19.75 -6.07 62.75
C ARG A 2 -19.74 -7.11 61.60
N TYR A 3 -20.88 -7.76 61.32
CA TYR A 3 -21.02 -8.72 60.21
C TYR A 3 -20.99 -8.08 58.80
N VAL A 4 -21.41 -6.81 58.70
CA VAL A 4 -21.40 -6.05 57.43
C VAL A 4 -19.97 -5.63 57.05
N ALA A 5 -19.16 -5.26 58.05
CA ALA A 5 -17.75 -4.94 57.83
C ALA A 5 -16.93 -6.18 57.40
N ALA A 6 -17.21 -7.35 57.98
CA ALA A 6 -16.53 -8.60 57.63
C ALA A 6 -16.86 -9.08 56.20
N SER A 7 -18.11 -8.94 55.77
CA SER A 7 -18.55 -9.29 54.42
C SER A 7 -18.02 -8.32 53.36
N ALA A 8 -17.92 -7.02 53.67
CA ALA A 8 -17.29 -6.04 52.79
C ALA A 8 -15.79 -6.32 52.57
N LEU A 9 -15.06 -6.71 53.63
CA LEU A 9 -13.64 -7.08 53.52
C LEU A 9 -13.44 -8.35 52.68
N ALA A 10 -14.28 -9.37 52.87
CA ALA A 10 -14.23 -10.59 52.08
C ALA A 10 -14.50 -10.33 50.58
N ALA A 11 -15.46 -9.46 50.26
CA ALA A 11 -15.74 -9.06 48.89
C ALA A 11 -14.57 -8.29 48.25
N ALA A 12 -13.92 -7.39 48.99
CA ALA A 12 -12.75 -6.67 48.52
C ALA A 12 -11.56 -7.61 48.24
N LEU A 13 -11.32 -8.59 49.11
CA LEU A 13 -10.27 -9.59 48.92
C LEU A 13 -10.55 -10.51 47.73
N ALA A 14 -11.81 -10.93 47.54
CA ALA A 14 -12.22 -11.71 46.37
C ALA A 14 -12.02 -10.93 45.07
N LEU A 15 -12.34 -9.64 45.06
CA LEU A 15 -12.13 -8.78 43.89
C LEU A 15 -10.64 -8.63 43.57
N ILE A 16 -9.79 -8.41 44.59
CA ILE A 16 -8.33 -8.34 44.42
C ILE A 16 -7.80 -9.64 43.83
N LEU A 17 -8.27 -10.79 44.31
CA LEU A 17 -7.85 -12.08 43.79
C LEU A 17 -8.24 -12.26 42.32
N VAL A 18 -9.48 -11.91 41.94
CA VAL A 18 -9.96 -11.97 40.55
C VAL A 18 -9.12 -11.10 39.62
N VAL A 19 -8.77 -9.89 40.04
CA VAL A 19 -7.92 -8.98 39.25
C VAL A 19 -6.49 -9.52 39.15
N ALA A 20 -5.96 -10.11 40.22
CA ALA A 20 -4.60 -10.63 40.28
C ALA A 20 -4.38 -11.85 39.36
N ILE A 21 -5.41 -12.69 39.16
CA ILE A 21 -5.36 -13.89 38.32
C ILE A 21 -5.88 -13.68 36.90
N ALA A 22 -6.34 -12.48 36.57
CA ALA A 22 -6.85 -12.19 35.24
C ALA A 22 -5.74 -12.37 34.19
N PRO A 23 -6.00 -13.11 33.09
CA PRO A 23 -5.01 -13.27 32.03
C PRO A 23 -4.65 -11.92 31.44
N ARG A 24 -3.35 -11.62 31.38
CA ARG A 24 -2.85 -10.38 30.77
C ARG A 24 -2.91 -10.52 29.25
N ALA A 25 -3.69 -9.66 28.59
CA ALA A 25 -3.60 -9.53 27.14
C ALA A 25 -2.20 -9.01 26.78
N ALA A 26 -1.32 -9.89 26.29
CA ALA A 26 -0.09 -9.46 25.66
C ALA A 26 -0.46 -8.85 24.31
N ALA A 27 -0.29 -7.54 24.15
CA ALA A 27 -0.17 -6.98 22.81
C ALA A 27 1.02 -7.68 22.15
N GLN A 28 0.93 -7.95 20.84
CA GLN A 28 2.07 -8.48 20.09
C GLN A 28 3.20 -7.43 20.09
N SER A 29 4.06 -7.47 21.09
CA SER A 29 5.30 -6.71 21.16
C SER A 29 6.45 -7.66 20.92
N GLY A 30 6.94 -7.70 19.68
CA GLY A 30 8.20 -8.40 19.36
C GLY A 30 8.02 -9.71 18.63
N GLY A 31 7.75 -9.61 17.32
CA GLY A 31 8.40 -10.42 16.30
C GLY A 31 9.03 -9.43 15.31
N GLY A 32 10.16 -9.75 14.70
CA GLY A 32 10.63 -8.95 13.57
C GLY A 32 9.55 -8.97 12.51
N TYR A 33 8.94 -7.81 12.21
CA TYR A 33 7.99 -7.74 11.10
C TYR A 33 8.74 -8.14 9.84
N ASN A 34 8.46 -9.33 9.30
CA ASN A 34 8.92 -9.67 7.98
C ASN A 34 8.05 -8.93 6.96
N LEU A 35 8.40 -7.68 6.70
CA LEU A 35 7.80 -6.83 5.69
C LEU A 35 8.36 -7.16 4.29
N THR A 36 8.50 -8.45 3.94
CA THR A 36 8.78 -8.86 2.56
C THR A 36 7.52 -8.70 1.73
N TRP A 37 7.21 -7.46 1.37
CA TRP A 37 6.30 -7.16 0.28
C TRP A 37 7.09 -6.38 -0.76
N SER A 38 6.80 -6.65 -2.02
CA SER A 38 7.31 -5.88 -3.15
C SER A 38 6.15 -5.55 -4.08
N THR A 39 6.19 -4.36 -4.67
CA THR A 39 5.37 -4.02 -5.83
C THR A 39 6.23 -4.19 -7.07
N ILE A 40 5.66 -4.72 -8.15
CA ILE A 40 6.25 -4.55 -9.47
C ILE A 40 5.60 -3.29 -10.04
N ASP A 41 6.24 -2.16 -9.81
CA ASP A 41 5.78 -0.88 -10.34
C ASP A 41 6.12 -0.81 -11.82
N GLY A 42 5.20 -1.31 -12.63
CA GLY A 42 5.23 -1.24 -14.08
C GLY A 42 6.34 -2.03 -14.78
N GLY A 43 6.10 -2.35 -16.04
CA GLY A 43 7.03 -3.06 -16.92
C GLY A 43 7.31 -2.26 -18.19
N GLY A 44 8.14 -2.80 -19.08
CA GLY A 44 8.37 -2.17 -20.38
C GLY A 44 9.74 -2.47 -20.98
N ALA A 45 9.92 -2.02 -22.21
CA ALA A 45 11.20 -1.99 -22.90
C ALA A 45 11.27 -0.69 -23.68
N THR A 46 12.33 0.08 -23.51
CA THR A 46 12.52 1.32 -24.27
C THR A 46 12.94 1.03 -25.71
N PHE A 47 13.68 -0.07 -25.92
CA PHE A 47 14.26 -0.43 -27.21
C PHE A 47 14.25 -1.95 -27.41
N SER A 48 13.11 -2.48 -27.85
CA SER A 48 13.03 -3.82 -28.44
C SER A 48 13.23 -3.70 -29.94
N THR A 49 14.05 -4.57 -30.54
CA THR A 49 14.34 -4.55 -31.98
C THR A 49 14.00 -5.90 -32.60
N GLY A 50 13.52 -5.88 -33.85
CA GLY A 50 13.18 -7.07 -34.62
C GLY A 50 13.13 -6.76 -36.12
N GLY A 51 14.12 -7.28 -36.87
CA GLY A 51 14.27 -6.94 -38.29
C GLY A 51 14.50 -5.44 -38.50
N ALA A 52 13.69 -4.82 -39.36
CA ALA A 52 13.75 -3.39 -39.65
C ALA A 52 12.95 -2.51 -38.65
N TYR A 53 12.34 -3.10 -37.62
CA TYR A 53 11.45 -2.40 -36.71
C TYR A 53 12.02 -2.30 -35.30
N ALA A 54 11.69 -1.20 -34.62
CA ALA A 54 11.95 -0.99 -33.20
C ALA A 54 10.62 -0.67 -32.49
N LEU A 55 10.46 -1.19 -31.28
CA LEU A 55 9.29 -0.99 -30.44
C LEU A 55 9.73 -0.58 -29.03
N GLY A 56 9.10 0.46 -28.51
CA GLY A 56 9.23 0.89 -27.13
C GLY A 56 7.86 0.96 -26.45
N GLY A 57 7.77 0.56 -25.19
CA GLY A 57 6.53 0.64 -24.42
C GLY A 57 6.75 0.52 -22.93
N THR A 58 5.88 1.15 -22.15
CA THR A 58 5.80 1.04 -20.69
C THR A 58 4.40 0.59 -20.27
N ILE A 59 4.31 -0.19 -19.20
CA ILE A 59 3.08 -0.79 -18.65
C ILE A 59 2.97 -0.34 -17.19
N GLY A 60 1.75 -0.09 -16.71
CA GLY A 60 1.51 0.12 -15.28
C GLY A 60 1.91 1.50 -14.75
N GLN A 61 1.71 2.56 -15.54
CA GLN A 61 1.97 3.93 -15.09
C GLN A 61 0.65 4.62 -14.70
N ALA A 62 0.29 4.53 -13.41
CA ALA A 62 -0.94 5.12 -12.88
C ALA A 62 -0.96 6.65 -12.95
N ASP A 63 0.23 7.27 -12.99
CA ASP A 63 0.43 8.71 -13.09
C ASP A 63 0.71 9.18 -14.53
N ALA A 64 0.70 8.29 -15.52
CA ALA A 64 0.92 8.67 -16.91
C ALA A 64 -0.23 9.54 -17.45
N GLY A 65 0.12 10.62 -18.13
CA GLY A 65 -0.83 11.54 -18.74
C GLY A 65 -0.69 12.97 -18.25
N ALA A 66 -1.57 13.86 -18.74
CA ALA A 66 -1.58 15.26 -18.33
C ALA A 66 -2.42 15.44 -17.05
N LEU A 67 -1.79 15.96 -16.01
CA LEU A 67 -2.42 16.44 -14.79
C LEU A 67 -2.41 17.97 -14.82
N SER A 68 -3.48 18.61 -14.35
CA SER A 68 -3.57 20.08 -14.35
C SER A 68 -4.06 20.60 -13.00
N GLY A 69 -3.60 21.78 -12.63
CA GLY A 69 -3.98 22.49 -11.41
C GLY A 69 -3.64 23.97 -11.48
N GLY A 70 -4.65 24.83 -11.42
CA GLY A 70 -4.48 26.28 -11.60
C GLY A 70 -3.92 26.60 -13.00
N ALA A 71 -2.81 27.35 -13.05
CA ALA A 71 -2.13 27.70 -14.30
C ALA A 71 -1.04 26.68 -14.71
N TYR A 72 -0.95 25.54 -14.03
CA TYR A 72 0.12 24.57 -14.24
C TYR A 72 -0.40 23.25 -14.81
N THR A 73 0.39 22.68 -15.72
CA THR A 73 0.18 21.34 -16.27
C THR A 73 1.44 20.51 -16.02
N LEU A 74 1.25 19.33 -15.46
CA LEU A 74 2.28 18.32 -15.27
C LEU A 74 1.96 17.15 -16.19
N HIS A 75 2.93 16.73 -17.01
CA HIS A 75 2.81 15.48 -17.76
C HIS A 75 3.55 14.40 -16.99
N GLY A 76 2.81 13.46 -16.41
CA GLY A 76 3.36 12.29 -15.74
C GLY A 76 3.61 11.14 -16.72
N GLY A 77 4.41 10.18 -16.28
CA GLY A 77 4.81 9.02 -17.05
C GLY A 77 6.13 9.17 -17.81
N PHE A 78 6.77 8.04 -18.10
CA PHE A 78 8.13 7.94 -18.64
C PHE A 78 8.31 8.62 -20.01
N TRP A 79 7.26 8.60 -20.85
CA TRP A 79 7.29 9.17 -22.21
C TRP A 79 6.78 10.62 -22.29
N SER A 80 6.45 11.26 -21.17
CA SER A 80 5.86 12.60 -21.09
C SER A 80 6.72 13.73 -21.69
N GLY A 81 8.04 13.56 -21.74
CA GLY A 81 8.98 14.53 -22.34
C GLY A 81 9.38 14.23 -23.78
N ALA A 82 9.02 13.05 -24.31
CA ALA A 82 9.26 12.70 -25.71
C ALA A 82 8.15 13.33 -26.56
N GLY A 83 8.30 14.61 -26.90
CA GLY A 83 7.37 15.31 -27.77
C GLY A 83 7.09 14.49 -29.03
N GLY A 84 5.84 14.07 -29.21
CA GLY A 84 5.37 13.46 -30.46
C GLY A 84 5.11 11.95 -30.45
N MET A 85 4.76 11.31 -29.32
CA MET A 85 4.10 10.01 -29.40
C MET A 85 2.61 10.21 -29.67
N SER A 86 2.23 10.26 -30.95
CA SER A 86 0.84 10.22 -31.39
C SER A 86 0.14 9.02 -30.78
N SER A 87 -0.94 9.27 -30.03
CA SER A 87 -1.77 8.23 -29.42
C SER A 87 -2.53 7.46 -30.50
N LEU A 88 -1.92 6.44 -31.08
CA LEU A 88 -2.62 5.45 -31.89
C LEU A 88 -3.00 4.26 -31.00
N PHE A 89 -4.20 4.33 -30.40
CA PHE A 89 -4.78 3.28 -29.54
C PHE A 89 -5.52 2.19 -30.33
N ILE A 90 -5.06 1.84 -31.53
CA ILE A 90 -5.67 0.77 -32.32
C ILE A 90 -4.57 0.04 -33.10
N PRO A 91 -4.58 -1.30 -33.20
CA PRO A 91 -3.73 -2.00 -34.15
C PRO A 91 -4.05 -1.51 -35.58
N LEU A 92 -3.12 -0.77 -36.18
CA LEU A 92 -3.18 -0.38 -37.58
C LEU A 92 -2.82 -1.61 -38.43
N VAL A 93 -3.84 -2.27 -38.97
CA VAL A 93 -3.65 -3.29 -40.01
C VAL A 93 -3.65 -2.57 -41.36
N GLN A 94 -2.48 -2.49 -42.01
CA GLN A 94 -2.39 -2.06 -43.41
C GLN A 94 -2.26 -3.31 -44.30
N ARG A 95 -3.05 -3.33 -45.37
CA ARG A 95 -2.97 -4.31 -46.45
C ARG A 95 -1.87 -3.96 -47.44
#